data_AF-A0AA85GJC0-F1
#
_entry.id   AF-A0AA85GJC0-F1
#
_cell.length_a   1.000
_cell.length_b   1.000
_cell.length_c   1.000
_cell.angle_alpha   90.00
_cell.angle_beta   90.00
_cell.angle_gamma   90.00
#
_symmetry.space_group_name_H-M   'P 1'
#
loop_
_entity.id
_entity.type
_entity.pdbx_description
1 polymer ?
#
loop_
_entity_poly.entity_id
_entity_poly.type
_entity_poly.pdbx_seq_one_letter_code
_entity_poly.pdbx_strand_id
1 'polypeptide(L)'
;MSTVFIIKFILLQPMSTREKYVFYKDRQEWDDVSPIPQDDGGRNIVNIAYSEEFVDAHDYFRAALMKDERSERTFSLTSDILLFNPANYTAWEYRRRIIEEISSDLNGELRFVGELIEDYSKNYQLWHHRQWVIEKVSQQNQNDSSFITHLSSEELDFVGSVISDDPKNYHAWQHRRWIITFFKVPVEKELAFTEQMLLNDVYNNSAWNHRYYIVMCDEGLSSTVLQRVC
;
A
#
# COMPACT_ATOMS: atom_id res chain seq x y z
N MET A 1 2.46 28.60 -4.52
CA MET A 1 2.95 27.53 -3.63
C MET A 1 1.77 26.62 -3.37
N SER A 2 1.71 25.50 -4.10
CA SER A 2 0.56 24.60 -4.11
C SER A 2 0.51 23.75 -2.84
N THR A 3 -0.71 23.42 -2.39
CA THR A 3 -1.05 22.51 -1.27
C THR A 3 -0.25 21.19 -1.27
N VAL A 4 0.25 20.79 -2.45
CA VAL A 4 1.21 19.69 -2.70
C VAL A 4 2.50 19.78 -1.87
N PHE A 5 3.00 20.99 -1.56
CA PHE A 5 4.23 21.16 -0.76
C PHE A 5 3.99 21.02 0.75
N ILE A 6 2.78 21.27 1.23
CA ILE A 6 2.46 21.25 2.68
C ILE A 6 2.29 19.81 3.17
N ILE A 7 1.67 18.93 2.36
CA ILE A 7 1.46 17.52 2.74
C ILE A 7 2.79 16.74 2.75
N LYS A 8 3.67 17.01 1.77
CA LYS A 8 5.04 16.46 1.75
C LYS A 8 5.87 16.88 2.98
N PHE A 9 5.50 17.97 3.65
CA PHE A 9 6.22 18.50 4.82
C PHE A 9 5.76 17.92 6.15
N ILE A 10 4.54 17.36 6.24
CA ILE A 10 3.94 16.92 7.51
C ILE A 10 4.06 15.40 7.72
N LEU A 11 4.01 14.58 6.65
CA LEU A 11 3.88 13.12 6.81
C LEU A 11 5.17 12.31 6.57
N LEU A 12 6.16 12.86 5.85
CA LEU A 12 7.37 12.11 5.43
C LEU A 12 8.65 12.94 5.50
N GLN A 13 8.82 13.69 6.57
CA GLN A 13 10.14 14.14 6.99
C GLN A 13 10.95 12.89 7.44
N PRO A 14 12.24 12.73 7.07
CA PRO A 14 13.10 11.71 7.69
C PRO A 14 12.95 11.79 9.22
N MET A 15 13.14 10.69 9.97
CA MET A 15 12.94 10.68 11.43
C MET A 15 13.60 11.87 12.17
N SER A 16 14.65 12.47 11.58
CA SER A 16 15.33 13.66 12.09
C SER A 16 14.60 15.01 11.92
N THR A 17 13.49 15.09 11.18
CA THR A 17 12.81 16.37 10.88
C THR A 17 11.29 16.34 11.13
N ARG A 18 10.76 15.32 11.81
CA ARG A 18 9.40 15.40 12.37
C ARG A 18 9.33 16.53 13.39
N GLU A 19 8.24 17.31 13.35
CA GLU A 19 7.79 18.01 14.54
C GLU A 19 7.80 17.03 15.72
N LYS A 20 8.29 17.50 16.87
CA LYS A 20 8.51 16.68 18.06
C LYS A 20 7.28 15.80 18.33
N TYR A 21 7.45 14.48 18.35
CA TYR A 21 6.37 13.53 18.64
C TYR A 21 5.66 13.94 19.93
N VAL A 22 4.33 14.06 19.87
CA VAL A 22 3.48 14.31 21.04
C VAL A 22 2.87 12.99 21.45
N PHE A 23 3.19 12.53 22.66
CA PHE A 23 2.66 11.28 23.21
C PHE A 23 1.14 11.35 23.31
N TYR A 24 0.46 10.23 23.02
CA TYR A 24 -0.98 10.06 23.14
C TYR A 24 -1.47 10.34 24.56
N LYS A 25 -0.69 9.98 25.59
CA LYS A 25 -0.98 10.34 26.99
C LYS A 25 -1.02 11.85 27.27
N ASP A 26 -0.44 12.67 26.40
CA ASP A 26 -0.38 14.13 26.51
C ASP A 26 -1.36 14.82 25.55
N ARG A 27 -2.15 14.07 24.78
CA ARG A 27 -3.13 14.58 23.82
C ARG A 27 -4.52 14.66 24.46
N GLN A 28 -5.08 15.86 24.56
CA GLN A 28 -6.37 16.10 25.22
C GLN A 28 -7.51 15.25 24.62
N GLU A 29 -7.48 15.01 23.30
CA GLU A 29 -8.46 14.19 22.60
C GLU A 29 -8.37 12.68 22.92
N TRP A 30 -7.46 12.26 23.80
CA TRP A 30 -7.28 10.89 24.28
C TRP A 30 -7.46 10.73 25.80
N ASP A 31 -7.83 11.80 26.52
CA ASP A 31 -8.03 11.80 27.98
C ASP A 31 -9.10 10.80 28.46
N ASP A 32 -10.06 10.42 27.59
CA ASP A 32 -11.12 9.44 27.88
C ASP A 32 -10.68 7.97 27.69
N VAL A 33 -9.44 7.74 27.27
CA VAL A 33 -8.91 6.41 26.96
C VAL A 33 -7.81 6.03 27.93
N SER A 34 -8.03 4.95 28.69
CA SER A 34 -6.95 4.30 29.45
C SER A 34 -6.10 3.43 28.51
N PRO A 35 -4.78 3.67 28.39
CA PRO A 35 -3.89 2.83 27.59
C PRO A 35 -3.86 1.38 28.10
N ILE A 36 -3.73 0.41 27.19
CA ILE A 36 -3.62 -1.02 27.53
C ILE A 36 -2.20 -1.50 27.20
N PRO A 37 -1.36 -1.84 28.19
CA PRO A 37 -0.03 -2.40 27.98
C PRO A 37 -0.05 -3.71 27.18
N GLN A 38 1.06 -4.01 26.50
CA GLN A 38 1.25 -5.32 25.90
C GLN A 38 1.40 -6.40 26.98
N ASP A 39 0.65 -7.50 26.86
CA ASP A 39 0.81 -8.68 27.72
C ASP A 39 1.78 -9.68 27.07
N ASP A 40 3.07 -9.57 27.41
CA ASP A 40 4.12 -10.51 26.99
C ASP A 40 4.21 -11.76 27.89
N GLY A 41 3.31 -11.88 28.87
CA GLY A 41 3.39 -12.87 29.94
C GLY A 41 4.65 -12.73 30.81
N GLY A 42 4.94 -13.75 31.61
CA GLY A 42 6.04 -13.71 32.60
C GLY A 42 7.38 -14.28 32.15
N ARG A 43 7.52 -14.78 30.91
CA ARG A 43 8.68 -15.58 30.48
C ARG A 43 9.76 -14.79 29.73
N ASN A 44 9.50 -13.53 29.37
CA ASN A 44 10.47 -12.61 28.72
C ASN A 44 11.26 -13.24 27.55
N ILE A 45 10.57 -13.95 26.65
CA ILE A 45 11.18 -14.56 25.46
C ILE A 45 10.95 -13.62 24.28
N VAL A 46 12.00 -13.37 23.49
CA VAL A 46 11.98 -12.47 22.30
C VAL A 46 11.35 -11.10 22.54
N ASN A 47 11.51 -10.56 23.76
CA ASN A 47 11.05 -9.22 24.09
C ASN A 47 11.85 -8.17 23.29
N ILE A 48 11.13 -7.23 22.69
CA ILE A 48 11.71 -6.15 21.90
C ILE A 48 11.83 -4.92 22.81
N ALA A 49 13.02 -4.35 22.89
CA ALA A 49 13.24 -3.07 23.57
C ALA A 49 12.65 -1.92 22.73
N TYR A 50 11.34 -1.73 22.81
CA TYR A 50 10.61 -0.67 22.11
C TYR A 50 11.00 0.73 22.63
N SER A 51 10.90 1.74 21.77
CA SER A 51 11.00 3.14 22.20
C SER A 51 9.76 3.54 23.00
N GLU A 52 9.86 4.61 23.79
CA GLU A 52 8.72 5.11 24.58
C GLU A 52 7.55 5.52 23.68
N GLU A 53 7.84 6.11 22.52
CA GLU A 53 6.82 6.53 21.53
C GLU A 53 6.12 5.32 20.91
N PHE A 54 6.85 4.24 20.66
CA PHE A 54 6.26 3.00 20.16
C PHE A 54 5.30 2.41 21.19
N VAL A 55 5.74 2.32 22.46
CA VAL A 55 4.92 1.79 23.56
C VAL A 55 3.66 2.63 23.73
N ASP A 56 3.80 3.95 23.81
CA ASP A 56 2.69 4.88 23.99
C ASP A 56 1.64 4.72 22.89
N ALA A 57 2.01 4.83 21.61
CA ALA A 57 1.06 4.65 20.52
C ALA A 57 0.40 3.26 20.53
N HIS A 58 1.17 2.19 20.77
CA HIS A 58 0.63 0.82 20.72
C HIS A 58 -0.27 0.49 21.92
N ASP A 59 -0.06 1.12 23.08
CA ASP A 59 -0.94 0.97 24.23
C ASP A 59 -2.32 1.59 23.95
N TYR A 60 -2.35 2.77 23.33
CA TYR A 60 -3.58 3.40 22.88
C TYR A 60 -4.24 2.65 21.72
N PHE A 61 -3.46 2.08 20.80
CA PHE A 61 -3.98 1.22 19.74
C PHE A 61 -4.68 -0.02 20.29
N ARG A 62 -4.09 -0.68 21.29
CA ARG A 62 -4.74 -1.80 22.00
C ARG A 62 -6.04 -1.35 22.68
N ALA A 63 -6.04 -0.21 23.35
CA ALA A 63 -7.23 0.34 24.01
C ALA A 63 -8.37 0.63 23.02
N ALA A 64 -8.07 1.28 21.90
CA ALA A 64 -9.02 1.58 20.85
C ALA A 64 -9.58 0.30 20.20
N LEU A 65 -8.69 -0.64 19.87
CA LEU A 65 -9.05 -1.92 19.25
C LEU A 65 -9.96 -2.76 20.16
N MET A 66 -9.68 -2.80 21.47
CA MET A 66 -10.52 -3.53 22.45
C MET A 66 -11.94 -2.95 22.56
N LYS A 67 -12.11 -1.65 22.33
CA LYS A 67 -13.43 -0.99 22.28
C LYS A 67 -14.08 -1.04 20.90
N ASP A 68 -13.37 -1.52 19.87
CA ASP A 68 -13.73 -1.41 18.44
C ASP A 68 -14.17 0.01 18.06
N GLU A 69 -13.49 1.04 18.59
CA GLU A 69 -13.84 2.43 18.28
C GLU A 69 -13.49 2.74 16.82
N ARG A 70 -14.44 3.22 16.02
CA ARG A 70 -14.19 3.59 14.61
C ARG A 70 -14.49 5.06 14.39
N SER A 71 -13.43 5.86 14.38
CA SER A 71 -13.48 7.32 14.45
C SER A 71 -12.31 7.93 13.69
N GLU A 72 -12.37 9.24 13.42
CA GLU A 72 -11.27 9.98 12.79
C GLU A 72 -9.97 9.93 13.62
N ARG A 73 -10.07 9.94 14.97
CA ARG A 73 -8.89 9.85 15.85
C ARG A 73 -8.25 8.46 15.80
N THR A 74 -9.05 7.41 15.72
CA THR A 74 -8.53 6.03 15.59
C THR A 74 -7.99 5.78 14.19
N PHE A 75 -8.58 6.38 13.16
CA PHE A 75 -8.00 6.39 11.81
C PHE A 75 -6.61 7.03 11.81
N SER A 76 -6.47 8.21 12.41
CA SER A 76 -5.19 8.90 12.56
C SER A 76 -4.17 8.08 13.36
N LEU A 77 -4.61 7.43 14.46
CA LEU A 77 -3.77 6.53 15.24
C LEU A 77 -3.25 5.35 14.41
N THR A 78 -4.07 4.74 13.55
CA THR A 78 -3.55 3.66 12.68
C THR A 78 -2.45 4.14 11.74
N SER A 79 -2.46 5.40 11.30
CA SER A 79 -1.35 5.95 10.51
C SER A 79 -0.04 5.95 11.31
N ASP A 80 -0.06 6.39 12.57
CA ASP A 80 1.12 6.37 13.45
C ASP A 80 1.63 4.93 13.67
N ILE A 81 0.73 3.99 13.94
CA ILE A 81 1.07 2.58 14.13
C ILE A 81 1.75 1.99 12.89
N LEU A 82 1.24 2.32 11.70
CA LEU A 82 1.78 1.84 10.43
C LEU A 82 3.10 2.51 10.05
N LEU A 83 3.33 3.75 10.51
CA LEU A 83 4.62 4.42 10.39
C LEU A 83 5.68 3.82 11.33
N PHE A 84 5.28 3.29 12.49
CA PHE A 84 6.18 2.51 13.36
C PHE A 84 6.44 1.11 12.82
N ASN A 85 5.41 0.43 12.32
CA ASN A 85 5.51 -0.93 11.81
C ASN A 85 4.49 -1.19 10.67
N PRO A 86 4.89 -0.99 9.40
CA PRO A 86 3.99 -1.22 8.27
C PRO A 86 3.65 -2.70 8.07
N ALA A 87 4.34 -3.63 8.73
CA ALA A 87 4.02 -5.07 8.70
C ALA A 87 2.94 -5.48 9.72
N ASN A 88 2.45 -4.55 10.54
CA ASN A 88 1.37 -4.82 11.50
C ASN A 88 0.03 -5.04 10.78
N TYR A 89 -0.27 -6.30 10.44
CA TYR A 89 -1.48 -6.67 9.72
C TYR A 89 -2.77 -6.42 10.51
N THR A 90 -2.72 -6.44 11.85
CA THR A 90 -3.86 -6.08 12.70
C THR A 90 -4.21 -4.61 12.55
N ALA A 91 -3.22 -3.72 12.49
CA ALA A 91 -3.45 -2.30 12.25
C ALA A 91 -4.06 -2.05 10.86
N TRP A 92 -3.60 -2.75 9.82
CA TRP A 92 -4.20 -2.65 8.49
C TRP A 92 -5.66 -3.13 8.45
N GLU A 93 -5.97 -4.24 9.11
CA GLU A 93 -7.35 -4.74 9.18
C GLU A 93 -8.26 -3.76 9.91
N TYR A 94 -7.81 -3.25 11.06
CA TYR A 94 -8.58 -2.27 11.81
C TYR A 94 -8.77 -0.97 11.02
N ARG A 95 -7.72 -0.49 10.32
CA ARG A 95 -7.80 0.68 9.44
C ARG A 95 -8.85 0.51 8.35
N ARG A 96 -8.92 -0.64 7.67
CA ARG A 96 -9.97 -0.92 6.67
C ARG A 96 -11.38 -0.82 7.26
N ARG A 97 -11.59 -1.41 8.44
CA ARG A 97 -12.89 -1.34 9.14
C ARG A 97 -13.26 0.09 9.50
N ILE A 98 -12.28 0.91 9.91
CA ILE A 98 -12.51 2.34 10.19
C ILE A 98 -12.86 3.10 8.92
N ILE A 99 -12.10 2.92 7.83
CA ILE A 99 -12.34 3.56 6.52
C ILE A 99 -13.78 3.30 6.04
N GLU A 100 -14.24 2.06 6.15
CA GLU A 100 -15.59 1.66 5.75
C GLU A 100 -16.68 2.33 6.60
N GLU A 101 -16.42 2.58 7.89
CA GLU A 101 -17.36 3.21 8.81
C GLU A 101 -17.45 4.72 8.59
N ILE A 102 -16.31 5.41 8.54
CA ILE A 102 -16.25 6.88 8.49
C ILE A 102 -16.32 7.44 7.06
N SER A 103 -16.32 6.58 6.04
CA SER A 103 -16.33 6.96 4.63
C SER A 103 -15.18 7.91 4.27
N SER A 104 -13.95 7.56 4.69
CA SER A 104 -12.76 8.40 4.49
C SER A 104 -12.40 8.60 3.01
N ASP A 105 -11.61 9.63 2.70
CA ASP A 105 -11.07 9.89 1.34
C ASP A 105 -10.16 8.75 0.86
N LEU A 106 -10.70 7.88 0.00
CA LEU A 106 -9.96 6.77 -0.58
C LEU A 106 -8.81 7.22 -1.51
N ASN A 107 -8.91 8.40 -2.14
CA ASN A 107 -7.79 8.93 -2.93
C ASN A 107 -6.63 9.37 -2.01
N GLY A 108 -6.97 9.94 -0.85
CA GLY A 108 -6.02 10.19 0.23
C GLY A 108 -5.36 8.91 0.73
N GLU A 109 -6.14 7.85 0.87
CA GLU A 109 -5.63 6.55 1.26
C GLU A 109 -4.67 5.96 0.21
N LEU A 110 -4.99 6.05 -1.09
CA LEU A 110 -4.07 5.61 -2.16
C LEU A 110 -2.74 6.36 -2.12
N ARG A 111 -2.77 7.66 -1.82
CA ARG A 111 -1.56 8.47 -1.65
C ARG A 111 -0.74 8.01 -0.44
N PHE A 112 -1.38 7.86 0.71
CA PHE A 112 -0.73 7.37 1.94
C PHE A 112 -0.04 6.01 1.72
N VAL A 113 -0.70 5.08 1.05
CA VAL A 113 -0.13 3.75 0.77
C VAL A 113 0.99 3.82 -0.26
N GLY A 114 0.84 4.66 -1.30
CA GLY A 114 1.87 4.90 -2.31
C GLY A 114 3.15 5.43 -1.68
N GLU A 115 3.02 6.42 -0.81
CA GLU A 115 4.11 7.01 -0.02
C GLU A 115 4.84 5.95 0.83
N LEU A 116 4.11 5.08 1.54
CA LEU A 116 4.74 4.00 2.31
C LEU A 116 5.41 2.94 1.43
N ILE A 117 4.92 2.69 0.21
CA ILE A 117 5.55 1.73 -0.71
C ILE A 117 6.90 2.23 -1.20
N GLU A 118 7.12 3.54 -1.33
CA GLU A 118 8.43 4.10 -1.70
C GLU A 118 9.53 3.62 -0.74
N ASP A 119 9.25 3.59 0.57
CA ASP A 119 10.21 3.15 1.59
C ASP A 119 10.13 1.65 1.89
N TYR A 120 8.95 1.03 1.75
CA TYR A 120 8.67 -0.33 2.21
C TYR A 120 8.09 -1.23 1.10
N SER A 121 8.61 -1.12 -0.12
CA SER A 121 8.13 -1.84 -1.32
C SER A 121 8.14 -3.38 -1.23
N LYS A 122 8.74 -3.97 -0.19
CA LYS A 122 8.80 -5.42 0.08
C LYS A 122 7.91 -5.85 1.27
N ASN A 123 6.78 -5.17 1.44
CA ASN A 123 5.81 -5.42 2.50
C ASN A 123 4.49 -5.96 1.94
N TYR A 124 4.07 -7.15 2.37
CA TYR A 124 2.84 -7.80 1.88
C TYR A 124 1.57 -6.98 2.17
N GLN A 125 1.48 -6.40 3.36
CA GLN A 125 0.28 -5.73 3.82
C GLN A 125 0.01 -4.44 3.03
N LEU A 126 1.05 -3.69 2.67
CA LEU A 126 0.94 -2.49 1.83
C LEU A 126 0.36 -2.80 0.46
N TRP A 127 0.90 -3.80 -0.24
CA TRP A 127 0.40 -4.19 -1.56
C TRP A 127 -1.02 -4.74 -1.51
N HIS A 128 -1.35 -5.54 -0.50
CA HIS A 128 -2.71 -6.03 -0.30
C HIS A 128 -3.69 -4.89 0.01
N HIS A 129 -3.31 -3.96 0.89
CA HIS A 129 -4.15 -2.83 1.22
C HIS A 129 -4.34 -1.89 0.02
N ARG A 130 -3.29 -1.65 -0.79
CA ARG A 130 -3.40 -0.91 -2.05
C ARG A 130 -4.44 -1.53 -2.99
N GLN A 131 -4.41 -2.86 -3.19
CA GLN A 131 -5.42 -3.57 -3.97
C GLN A 131 -6.83 -3.33 -3.43
N TRP A 132 -7.00 -3.49 -2.11
CA TRP A 132 -8.29 -3.26 -1.47
C TRP A 132 -8.81 -1.84 -1.69
N VAL A 133 -7.97 -0.81 -1.57
CA VAL A 133 -8.38 0.58 -1.82
C VAL A 133 -8.78 0.78 -3.29
N ILE A 134 -8.00 0.25 -4.24
CA ILE A 134 -8.31 0.34 -5.68
C ILE A 134 -9.67 -0.34 -5.98
N GLU A 135 -9.93 -1.51 -5.39
CA GLU A 135 -11.22 -2.20 -5.55
C GLU A 135 -12.38 -1.34 -5.04
N LYS A 136 -12.24 -0.72 -3.87
CA LYS A 136 -13.25 0.18 -3.30
C LYS A 136 -13.48 1.42 -4.16
N VAL A 137 -12.41 2.07 -4.60
CA VAL A 137 -12.48 3.24 -5.50
C VAL A 137 -13.15 2.87 -6.83
N SER A 138 -12.79 1.72 -7.40
CA SER A 138 -13.40 1.21 -8.63
C SER A 138 -14.88 0.89 -8.45
N GLN A 139 -15.29 0.31 -7.32
CA GLN A 139 -16.70 0.01 -7.02
C GLN A 139 -17.53 1.30 -6.89
N GLN A 140 -17.00 2.32 -6.22
CA GLN A 140 -17.67 3.62 -6.06
C GLN A 140 -17.87 4.34 -7.41
N ASN A 141 -17.00 4.08 -8.39
CA ASN A 141 -16.99 4.75 -9.69
C ASN A 141 -17.29 3.80 -10.86
N GLN A 142 -17.91 2.65 -10.61
CA GLN A 142 -18.09 1.58 -11.60
C GLN A 142 -18.86 2.00 -12.88
N ASN A 143 -19.67 3.05 -12.78
CA ASN A 143 -20.46 3.58 -13.90
C ASN A 143 -19.73 4.68 -14.69
N ASP A 144 -18.55 5.12 -14.24
CA ASP A 144 -17.74 6.13 -14.92
C ASP A 144 -16.54 5.44 -15.60
N SER A 145 -16.73 5.02 -16.85
CA SER A 145 -15.68 4.35 -17.61
C SER A 145 -14.44 5.23 -17.83
N SER A 146 -14.60 6.56 -17.85
CA SER A 146 -13.47 7.48 -18.02
C SER A 146 -12.60 7.51 -16.77
N PHE A 147 -13.23 7.53 -15.60
CA PHE A 147 -12.57 7.43 -14.31
C PHE A 147 -11.85 6.08 -14.15
N ILE A 148 -12.52 4.96 -14.46
CA ILE A 148 -11.90 3.62 -14.37
C ILE A 148 -10.68 3.50 -15.29
N THR A 149 -10.77 4.05 -16.50
CA THR A 149 -9.63 4.06 -17.44
C THR A 149 -8.47 4.88 -16.90
N HIS A 150 -8.76 6.04 -16.30
CA HIS A 150 -7.74 6.89 -15.70
C HIS A 150 -7.06 6.22 -14.51
N LEU A 151 -7.85 5.66 -13.58
CA LEU A 151 -7.35 4.92 -12.42
C LEU A 151 -6.44 3.75 -12.83
N SER A 152 -6.86 2.98 -13.85
CA SER A 152 -6.03 1.89 -14.39
C SER A 152 -4.71 2.41 -14.95
N SER A 153 -4.69 3.56 -15.61
CA SER A 153 -3.47 4.14 -16.17
C SER A 153 -2.53 4.61 -15.07
N GLU A 154 -3.04 5.39 -14.10
CA GLU A 154 -2.24 5.88 -12.98
C GLU A 154 -1.63 4.73 -12.17
N GLU A 155 -2.37 3.65 -11.98
CA GLU A 155 -1.87 2.50 -11.25
C GLU A 155 -0.80 1.71 -12.03
N LEU A 156 -0.96 1.57 -13.35
CA LEU A 156 0.08 0.98 -14.21
C LEU A 156 1.36 1.82 -14.23
N ASP A 157 1.23 3.15 -14.17
CA ASP A 157 2.36 4.08 -14.08
C ASP A 157 3.05 3.98 -12.72
N PHE A 158 2.29 3.94 -11.63
CA PHE A 158 2.81 3.75 -10.27
C PHE A 158 3.57 2.42 -10.12
N VAL A 159 2.97 1.29 -10.50
CA VAL A 159 3.67 0.00 -10.38
C VAL A 159 4.85 -0.08 -11.37
N GLY A 160 4.74 0.63 -12.50
CA GLY A 160 5.83 0.79 -13.47
C GLY A 160 7.04 1.52 -12.88
N SER A 161 6.84 2.59 -12.10
CA SER A 161 7.94 3.29 -11.43
C SER A 161 8.60 2.41 -10.37
N VAL A 162 7.83 1.67 -9.57
CA VAL A 162 8.38 0.72 -8.58
C VAL A 162 9.20 -0.38 -9.26
N ILE A 163 8.75 -0.91 -10.40
CA ILE A 163 9.51 -1.88 -11.20
C ILE A 163 10.76 -1.23 -11.83
N SER A 164 10.69 0.04 -12.24
CA SER A 164 11.87 0.75 -12.75
C SER A 164 12.96 0.86 -11.68
N ASP A 165 12.58 1.08 -10.42
CA ASP A 165 13.50 1.22 -9.29
C ASP A 165 14.04 -0.13 -8.78
N ASP A 166 13.18 -1.14 -8.67
CA ASP A 166 13.56 -2.54 -8.40
C ASP A 166 12.93 -3.49 -9.46
N PRO A 167 13.65 -3.75 -10.57
CA PRO A 167 13.15 -4.56 -11.69
C PRO A 167 12.76 -5.99 -11.35
N LYS A 168 13.10 -6.46 -10.15
CA LYS A 168 12.81 -7.81 -9.67
C LYS A 168 11.92 -7.82 -8.42
N ASN A 169 11.30 -6.68 -8.07
CA ASN A 169 10.34 -6.62 -6.97
C ASN A 169 9.14 -7.54 -7.24
N TYR A 170 9.07 -8.65 -6.49
CA TYR A 170 8.05 -9.68 -6.70
C TYR A 170 6.64 -9.16 -6.44
N HIS A 171 6.47 -8.29 -5.45
CA HIS A 171 5.16 -7.73 -5.11
C HIS A 171 4.67 -6.80 -6.20
N ALA A 172 5.53 -5.94 -6.76
CA ALA A 172 5.18 -5.05 -7.86
C ALA A 172 4.76 -5.84 -9.10
N TRP A 173 5.51 -6.87 -9.48
CA TRP A 173 5.14 -7.75 -10.60
C TRP A 173 3.84 -8.52 -10.36
N GLN A 174 3.61 -9.00 -9.13
CA GLN A 174 2.36 -9.64 -8.75
C GLN A 174 1.17 -8.67 -8.80
N HIS A 175 1.38 -7.45 -8.30
CA HIS A 175 0.38 -6.39 -8.31
C HIS A 175 0.03 -5.98 -9.75
N ARG A 176 1.04 -5.83 -10.63
CA ARG A 176 0.87 -5.56 -12.06
C ARG A 176 0.03 -6.63 -12.76
N ARG A 177 0.25 -7.92 -12.46
CA ARG A 177 -0.60 -9.02 -12.98
C ARG A 177 -2.05 -8.90 -12.54
N TRP A 178 -2.27 -8.51 -11.28
CA TRP A 178 -3.61 -8.27 -10.78
C TRP A 178 -4.26 -7.08 -11.48
N ILE A 179 -3.56 -5.95 -11.66
CA ILE A 179 -4.06 -4.75 -12.36
C ILE A 179 -4.53 -5.09 -13.77
N ILE A 180 -3.70 -5.78 -14.57
CA ILE A 180 -4.06 -6.10 -15.96
C ILE A 180 -5.28 -7.02 -16.06
N THR A 181 -5.45 -7.92 -15.07
CA THR A 181 -6.63 -8.79 -14.99
C THR A 181 -7.86 -8.04 -14.52
N PHE A 182 -7.72 -7.24 -13.46
CA PHE A 182 -8.80 -6.50 -12.81
C PHE A 182 -9.41 -5.45 -13.75
N PHE A 183 -8.57 -4.66 -14.41
CA PHE A 183 -9.00 -3.62 -15.35
C PHE A 183 -9.14 -4.11 -16.80
N LYS A 184 -8.82 -5.38 -17.09
CA LYS A 184 -8.83 -5.96 -18.44
C LYS A 184 -7.99 -5.13 -19.42
N VAL A 185 -6.76 -4.84 -19.02
CA VAL A 185 -5.82 -4.03 -19.80
C VAL A 185 -5.51 -4.74 -21.12
N PRO A 186 -5.53 -4.05 -22.28
CA PRO A 186 -5.20 -4.64 -23.56
C PRO A 186 -3.81 -5.27 -23.59
N VAL A 187 -3.71 -6.47 -24.13
CA VAL A 187 -2.48 -7.26 -24.16
C VAL A 187 -1.34 -6.56 -24.89
N GLU A 188 -1.64 -5.81 -25.94
CA GLU A 188 -0.63 -5.10 -26.73
C GLU A 188 0.12 -4.06 -25.89
N LYS A 189 -0.58 -3.39 -24.96
CA LYS A 189 0.04 -2.42 -24.06
C LYS A 189 1.03 -3.09 -23.11
N GLU A 190 0.66 -4.25 -22.58
CA GLU A 190 1.50 -4.95 -21.62
C GLU A 190 2.65 -5.71 -22.30
N LEU A 191 2.45 -6.21 -23.52
CA LEU A 191 3.54 -6.74 -24.34
C LEU A 191 4.59 -5.67 -24.63
N ALA A 192 4.19 -4.44 -24.96
CA ALA A 192 5.10 -3.32 -25.18
C ALA A 192 5.89 -2.98 -23.89
N PHE A 193 5.24 -3.01 -22.72
CA PHE A 193 5.93 -2.82 -21.45
C PHE A 193 6.99 -3.91 -21.21
N THR A 194 6.65 -5.19 -21.39
CA THR A 194 7.62 -6.28 -21.23
C THR A 194 8.77 -6.20 -22.23
N GLU A 195 8.50 -5.75 -23.46
CA GLU A 195 9.53 -5.53 -24.47
C GLU A 195 10.52 -4.45 -24.03
N GLN A 196 10.04 -3.31 -23.53
CA GLN A 196 10.90 -2.27 -22.96
C GLN A 196 11.75 -2.79 -21.80
N MET A 197 11.17 -3.59 -20.88
CA MET A 197 11.91 -4.17 -19.77
C MET A 197 13.00 -5.14 -20.24
N LEU A 198 12.74 -5.93 -21.28
CA LEU A 198 13.69 -6.90 -21.85
C LEU A 198 14.76 -6.24 -22.73
N LEU A 199 14.46 -5.12 -23.37
CA LEU A 199 15.45 -4.29 -24.06
C LEU A 199 16.44 -3.68 -23.07
N ASN A 200 15.99 -3.32 -21.87
CA ASN A 200 16.86 -2.82 -20.80
C ASN A 200 17.68 -3.93 -20.13
N ASP A 201 17.07 -5.08 -19.83
CA ASP A 201 17.75 -6.26 -19.28
C ASP A 201 17.12 -7.56 -19.80
N VAL A 202 17.78 -8.18 -20.78
CA VAL A 202 17.35 -9.45 -21.37
C VAL A 202 17.37 -10.63 -20.37
N TYR A 203 18.09 -10.50 -19.24
CA TYR A 203 18.13 -11.50 -18.18
C TYR A 203 17.09 -11.26 -17.07
N ASN A 204 16.20 -10.28 -17.25
CA ASN A 204 15.10 -10.05 -16.32
C ASN A 204 14.06 -11.17 -16.42
N ASN A 205 14.22 -12.20 -15.58
CA ASN A 205 13.29 -13.33 -15.52
C ASN A 205 11.87 -12.92 -15.10
N SER A 206 11.70 -11.84 -14.33
CA SER A 206 10.38 -11.33 -13.97
C SER A 206 9.65 -10.80 -15.20
N ALA A 207 10.34 -10.07 -16.08
CA ALA A 207 9.79 -9.59 -17.35
C ALA A 207 9.45 -10.76 -18.30
N TRP A 208 10.34 -11.76 -18.43
CA TRP A 208 10.05 -12.98 -19.22
C TRP A 208 8.84 -13.74 -18.69
N ASN A 209 8.77 -13.96 -17.37
CA ASN A 209 7.66 -14.62 -16.71
C ASN A 209 6.36 -13.81 -16.89
N HIS A 210 6.40 -12.48 -16.81
CA HIS A 210 5.25 -11.62 -17.06
C HIS A 210 4.80 -11.70 -18.52
N ARG A 211 5.73 -11.65 -19.48
CA ARG A 211 5.44 -11.84 -20.91
C ARG A 211 4.75 -13.16 -21.20
N TYR A 212 5.28 -14.25 -20.64
CA TYR A 212 4.66 -15.57 -20.76
C TYR A 212 3.22 -15.60 -20.22
N TYR A 213 2.99 -14.99 -19.04
CA TYR A 213 1.67 -14.91 -18.44
C TYR A 213 0.65 -14.20 -19.35
N ILE A 214 1.00 -13.03 -19.90
CA ILE A 214 0.10 -12.26 -20.78
C ILE A 214 -0.28 -13.10 -22.01
N VAL A 215 0.72 -13.65 -22.69
CA VAL A 215 0.51 -14.45 -23.91
C VAL A 215 -0.37 -15.65 -23.63
N MET A 216 -0.14 -16.35 -22.51
CA MET A 216 -0.91 -17.54 -22.14
C MET A 216 -2.36 -17.22 -21.75
N CYS A 217 -2.59 -16.10 -21.08
CA CYS A 217 -3.92 -15.74 -20.59
C CYS A 217 -4.87 -15.24 -21.68
N ASP A 218 -4.33 -14.67 -22.77
CA ASP A 218 -5.15 -14.02 -23.81
C ASP A 218 -5.11 -14.75 -25.16
N GLU A 219 -3.92 -14.97 -25.72
CA GLU A 219 -3.76 -15.51 -27.09
C GLU A 219 -3.58 -17.04 -27.10
N GLY A 220 -2.95 -17.59 -26.06
CA GLY A 220 -2.46 -18.97 -26.03
C GLY A 220 -1.23 -19.21 -26.92
N LEU A 221 -0.62 -20.39 -26.83
CA LEU A 221 0.54 -20.76 -27.65
C LEU A 221 0.09 -21.30 -29.01
N SER A 222 -0.03 -20.40 -29.98
CA SER A 222 -0.24 -20.76 -31.39
C SER A 222 1.04 -20.64 -32.21
N SER A 223 1.07 -21.23 -33.40
CA SER A 223 2.19 -21.07 -34.35
C SER A 223 2.44 -19.61 -34.70
N THR A 224 1.39 -18.80 -34.82
CA THR A 224 1.48 -17.36 -35.11
C THR A 224 2.18 -16.62 -33.97
N VAL A 225 1.84 -16.93 -32.72
CA VAL A 225 2.45 -16.32 -31.53
C VAL A 225 3.92 -16.69 -31.42
N LEU A 226 4.27 -17.96 -31.65
CA LEU A 226 5.65 -18.44 -31.62
C LEU A 226 6.55 -17.85 -32.72
N GLN A 227 5.95 -17.35 -33.81
CA GLN A 227 6.65 -16.72 -34.93
C GLN A 227 6.69 -15.18 -34.83
N ARG A 228 6.09 -14.59 -33.78
CA ARG A 228 6.11 -13.12 -33.57
C ARG A 228 7.56 -12.71 -33.28
N VAL A 229 8.12 -11.90 -34.17
CA VAL A 229 9.46 -11.33 -33.99
C VAL A 229 9.36 -10.26 -32.90
N CYS A 230 10.17 -10.39 -31.84
CA CYS A 230 10.38 -9.34 -30.85
C CYS A 230 11.15 -8.18 -31.49
#